data_AF-A0A7V9J1Z8-F1
#
_entry.id   AF-A0A7V9J1Z8-F1
#
_cell.length_a   1.000
_cell.length_b   1.000
_cell.length_c   1.000
_cell.angle_alpha   90.00
_cell.angle_beta   90.00
_cell.angle_gamma   90.00
#
_symmetry.space_group_name_H-M   'P 1'
#
loop_
_entity.id
_entity.type
_entity.pdbx_description
1 polymer ?
#
loop_
_entity_poly.entity_id
_entity_poly.type
_entity_poly.pdbx_seq_one_letter_code
_entity_poly.pdbx_strand_id
1 'polypeptide(L)' 'MNASDSLRTVASERSAGSLPEHSRVRFRKGFPESGVSSGEQGTIVHVYDDGGYEVEVLTGRNRPAVVTVENDDVEPTSEA' A
#
# COMPACT_ATOMS: atom_id res chain seq x y z
N MET A 1 36.47 -21.45 22.21
CA MET A 1 35.72 -21.67 20.95
C MET A 1 34.28 -21.28 21.25
N ASN A 2 33.93 -19.99 21.08
CA ASN A 2 33.28 -19.38 19.89
C ASN A 2 31.93 -20.05 19.56
N ALA A 3 30.82 -19.37 19.33
CA ALA A 3 30.58 -17.93 19.20
C ALA A 3 29.10 -17.61 19.49
N SER A 4 28.86 -16.42 20.03
CA SER A 4 27.59 -15.71 19.94
C SER A 4 27.21 -15.53 18.48
N ASP A 5 26.10 -16.11 18.05
CA ASP A 5 25.25 -15.66 16.93
C ASP A 5 24.05 -16.61 16.95
N SER A 6 22.82 -16.19 17.17
CA SER A 6 22.07 -15.52 16.13
C SER A 6 21.11 -14.50 16.71
N LEU A 7 21.36 -13.26 16.30
CA LEU A 7 20.51 -12.11 16.49
C LEU A 7 19.11 -12.34 15.91
N ARG A 8 18.12 -12.07 16.76
CA ARG A 8 16.96 -11.20 16.53
C ARG A 8 16.15 -11.34 15.23
N THR A 9 14.84 -11.33 15.48
CA THR A 9 13.79 -10.76 14.63
C THR A 9 13.13 -11.77 13.71
N VAL A 10 12.00 -12.29 14.20
CA VAL A 10 10.73 -12.45 13.49
C VAL A 10 10.81 -12.07 12.00
N ALA A 11 11.26 -13.00 11.18
CA ALA A 11 10.76 -13.06 9.81
C ALA A 11 9.31 -13.51 9.96
N SER A 12 8.44 -12.56 10.31
CA SER A 12 7.00 -12.71 10.24
C SER A 12 6.76 -13.24 8.84
N GLU A 13 6.30 -14.49 8.79
CA GLU A 13 5.51 -14.98 7.70
C GLU A 13 4.63 -13.79 7.28
N ARG A 14 4.88 -13.24 6.10
CA ARG A 14 3.96 -12.27 5.50
C ARG A 14 2.71 -13.10 5.26
N SER A 15 1.88 -13.24 6.29
CA SER A 15 0.47 -13.47 6.10
C SER A 15 0.09 -12.45 5.03
N ALA A 16 -0.42 -12.93 3.91
CA ALA A 16 -1.11 -12.08 2.94
C ALA A 16 -2.40 -11.59 3.60
N GLY A 17 -2.25 -10.87 4.72
CA GLY A 17 -3.29 -10.13 5.38
C GLY A 17 -3.47 -8.82 4.62
N SER A 18 -4.72 -8.40 4.56
CA SER A 18 -5.07 -7.10 4.01
C SER A 18 -4.21 -5.99 4.64
N LEU A 19 -3.77 -5.04 3.82
CA LEU A 19 -3.07 -3.85 4.31
C LEU A 19 -4.05 -3.01 5.14
N PRO A 20 -3.71 -2.57 6.35
CA PRO A 20 -4.63 -1.79 7.16
C PRO A 20 -4.87 -0.40 6.56
N GLU A 21 -5.97 0.24 6.97
CA GLU A 21 -6.18 1.67 6.74
C GLU A 21 -4.96 2.48 7.19
N HIS A 22 -4.72 3.59 6.50
CA HIS A 22 -3.57 4.48 6.61
C HIS A 22 -2.23 3.91 6.15
N SER A 23 -2.21 2.68 5.63
CA SER A 23 -1.02 2.15 4.95
C SER A 23 -0.70 2.94 3.68
N ARG A 24 0.59 3.17 3.45
CA ARG A 24 1.10 3.79 2.22
C ARG A 24 1.32 2.73 1.17
N VAL A 25 0.82 3.00 -0.03
CA VAL A 25 0.89 2.07 -1.15
C VAL A 25 1.33 2.77 -2.42
N ARG A 26 1.93 2.01 -3.32
CA ARG A 26 2.24 2.43 -4.69
C ARG A 26 1.34 1.71 -5.67
N PHE A 27 0.78 2.44 -6.63
CA PHE A 27 -0.01 1.85 -7.72
C PHE A 27 0.91 1.16 -8.73
N ARG A 28 0.60 -0.09 -9.07
CA ARG A 28 1.32 -0.85 -10.10
C ARG A 28 0.90 -0.45 -11.51
N LYS A 29 -0.35 -0.03 -11.70
CA LYS A 29 -0.89 0.46 -12.98
C LYS A 29 -1.48 1.87 -12.83
N GLY A 30 -1.69 2.54 -13.95
CA GLY A 30 -2.39 3.83 -13.98
C GLY A 30 -3.91 3.67 -13.97
N PHE A 31 -4.60 4.66 -13.44
CA PHE A 31 -6.07 4.78 -13.40
C PHE A 31 -6.48 6.10 -14.06
N PRO A 32 -6.65 6.13 -15.40
CA PRO A 32 -6.82 7.36 -16.18
C PRO A 32 -8.04 8.20 -15.75
N GLU A 33 -9.13 7.55 -15.37
CA GLU A 33 -10.37 8.22 -14.94
C GLU A 33 -10.16 9.05 -13.66
N SER A 34 -9.26 8.59 -12.79
CA SER A 34 -8.85 9.29 -11.57
C SER A 34 -7.65 10.23 -11.79
N GLY A 35 -6.97 10.10 -12.93
CA GLY A 35 -5.73 10.82 -13.23
C GLY A 35 -4.52 10.33 -12.45
N VAL A 36 -4.58 9.10 -11.91
CA VAL A 36 -3.48 8.48 -11.15
C VAL A 36 -2.57 7.72 -12.09
N SER A 37 -1.26 7.92 -11.95
CA SER A 37 -0.25 7.27 -12.77
C SER A 37 0.32 6.00 -12.10
N SER A 38 0.84 5.06 -12.90
CA SER A 38 1.63 3.95 -12.35
C SER A 38 2.85 4.51 -11.60
N GLY A 39 3.18 3.89 -10.47
CA GLY A 39 4.27 4.31 -9.59
C GLY A 39 3.91 5.43 -8.62
N GLU A 40 2.74 6.07 -8.78
CA GLU A 40 2.24 7.08 -7.84
C GLU A 40 1.94 6.43 -6.48
N GLN A 41 2.01 7.22 -5.41
CA GLN A 41 1.77 6.75 -4.06
C GLN A 41 0.49 7.34 -3.50
N GLY A 42 -0.23 6.53 -2.73
CA GLY A 42 -1.43 6.93 -2.02
C GLY A 42 -1.46 6.35 -0.62
N THR A 43 -2.55 6.65 0.08
CA THR A 43 -2.83 6.16 1.43
C THR A 43 -4.14 5.41 1.41
N ILE A 44 -4.17 4.18 1.93
CA ILE A 44 -5.41 3.44 2.09
C ILE A 44 -6.29 4.21 3.07
N VAL A 45 -7.51 4.57 2.66
CA VAL A 45 -8.50 5.25 3.50
C VAL A 45 -9.68 4.35 3.85
N HIS A 46 -9.86 3.26 3.10
CA HIS A 46 -10.82 2.21 3.43
C HIS A 46 -10.34 0.85 2.94
N VAL A 47 -10.66 -0.20 3.71
CA VAL A 47 -10.42 -1.60 3.36
C VAL A 47 -11.78 -2.29 3.25
N TYR A 48 -12.08 -2.86 2.08
CA TYR A 48 -13.29 -3.64 1.89
C TYR A 48 -13.13 -5.06 2.44
N ASP A 49 -14.24 -5.66 2.88
CA ASP A 49 -14.26 -7.02 3.45
C ASP A 49 -13.81 -8.11 2.46
N ASP A 50 -13.89 -7.84 1.15
CA ASP A 50 -13.45 -8.73 0.08
C ASP A 50 -11.96 -8.55 -0.32
N GLY A 51 -11.26 -7.59 0.30
CA GLY A 51 -9.82 -7.39 0.14
C GLY A 51 -9.40 -6.27 -0.82
N GLY A 52 -10.36 -5.51 -1.37
CA GLY A 52 -10.10 -4.27 -2.10
C GLY A 52 -9.78 -3.09 -1.18
N TYR A 53 -9.30 -1.99 -1.77
CA TYR A 53 -8.97 -0.75 -1.05
C TYR A 53 -9.60 0.47 -1.71
N GLU A 54 -9.95 1.47 -0.90
CA GLU A 54 -9.99 2.86 -1.35
C GLU A 54 -8.67 3.53 -1.01
N VAL A 55 -8.03 4.14 -2.01
CA VAL A 55 -6.73 4.80 -1.85
C VAL A 55 -6.87 6.27 -2.18
N GLU A 56 -6.57 7.13 -1.21
CA GLU A 56 -6.48 8.57 -1.39
C GLU A 56 -5.10 8.95 -1.97
N VAL A 57 -5.12 9.78 -3.02
CA VAL A 57 -3.94 10.28 -3.71
C VAL A 57 -3.95 11.80 -3.68
N LEU A 58 -2.89 12.37 -3.13
CA LEU A 58 -2.59 13.80 -3.19
C LEU A 58 -2.05 14.14 -4.57
N THR A 59 -2.95 14.17 -5.55
CA THR A 59 -2.67 14.79 -6.83
C THR A 59 -2.54 16.29 -6.58
N GLY A 60 -1.65 17.02 -7.26
CA GLY A 60 -1.47 18.47 -7.11
C GLY A 60 -2.68 19.34 -7.49
N ARG A 61 -3.88 18.76 -7.48
CA ARG A 61 -5.20 19.35 -7.71
C ARG A 61 -5.76 19.88 -6.38
N ASN A 62 -6.82 20.67 -6.48
CA ASN A 62 -7.47 21.29 -5.32
C ASN A 62 -8.24 20.30 -4.42
N ARG A 63 -8.39 19.04 -4.86
CA ARG A 63 -9.04 17.96 -4.12
C ARG A 63 -8.26 16.66 -4.33
N PRO A 64 -8.11 15.83 -3.28
CA PRO A 64 -7.51 14.51 -3.43
C PRO A 64 -8.38 13.64 -4.35
N ALA A 65 -7.73 12.73 -5.07
CA ALA A 65 -8.42 11.66 -5.79
C ALA A 65 -8.57 10.45 -4.85
N VAL A 66 -9.71 9.77 -4.89
CA VAL A 66 -9.91 8.49 -4.19
C VAL A 66 -10.13 7.43 -5.26
N VAL A 67 -9.35 6.36 -5.22
CA VAL A 67 -9.37 5.29 -6.23
C VAL A 67 -9.68 3.97 -5.55
N THR A 68 -10.71 3.29 -6.03
CA THR A 68 -10.99 1.90 -5.67
C THR A 68 -10.06 0.98 -6.45
N VAL A 69 -9.32 0.13 -5.75
CA VAL A 69 -8.33 -0.77 -6.34
C VAL A 69 -8.42 -2.17 -5.75
N GLU A 70 -8.01 -3.15 -6.55
CA GLU A 70 -7.81 -4.51 -6.09
C GLU A 70 -6.50 -4.63 -5.31
N ASN A 71 -6.37 -5.71 -4.52
CA ASN A 71 -5.13 -5.98 -3.78
C ASN A 71 -3.89 -6.01 -4.68
N ASP A 72 -4.01 -6.64 -5.85
CA ASP A 72 -2.91 -6.83 -6.81
C ASP A 72 -2.55 -5.57 -7.61
N ASP A 73 -3.37 -4.51 -7.53
CA ASP A 73 -3.12 -3.24 -8.21
C ASP A 73 -2.13 -2.35 -7.43
N VAL A 74 -1.84 -2.71 -6.19
CA VAL A 74 -1.00 -1.91 -5.29
C VAL A 74 0.08 -2.75 -4.62
N GLU A 75 1.11 -2.08 -4.12
CA GLU A 75 2.12 -2.68 -3.27
C GLU A 75 2.44 -1.78 -2.07
N PRO A 76 2.68 -2.33 -0.87
CA PRO A 76 3.00 -1.53 0.31
C PRO A 76 4.35 -0.84 0.15
N THR A 77 4.44 0.42 0.60
CA THR A 77 5.68 1.19 0.65
C THR A 77 6.11 1.44 2.10
N SER A 78 7.42 1.55 2.33
CA SER A 78 8.00 1.85 3.65
C SER A 78 8.06 3.34 3.97
N GLU A 79 7.65 4.19 3.04
CA GLU A 79 7.84 5.64 3.12
C GLU A 79 6.63 6.29 3.80
N ALA A 80 6.87 7.00 4.90
CA ALA A 80 5.88 7.82 5.59
C ALA A 80 5.58 9.08 4.75
#